data_AF-A0A1G3IFX4-F1
#
_entry.id   AF-A0A1G3IFX4-F1
#
_cell.length_a   1.000
_cell.length_b   1.000
_cell.length_c   1.000
_cell.angle_alpha   90.00
_cell.angle_beta   90.00
_cell.angle_gamma   90.00
#
_symmetry.space_group_name_H-M   'P 1'
#
loop_
_entity.id
_entity.type
_entity.pdbx_description
1 polymer ?
#
loop_
_entity_poly.entity_id
_entity_poly.type
_entity_poly.pdbx_seq_one_letter_code
_entity_poly.pdbx_strand_id
1 'polypeptide(L)' 'MSIMFFFPVIVIFMAVVLPVWIIAHYMTKWRTVRTLSSSEEKMLTGLWDSAVKMETRIKNLERILDAEAPDWREKI' A
#
# COMPACT_ATOMS: atom_id res chain seq x y z
N MET A 1 29.65 34.93 -31.27
CA MET A 1 29.68 34.01 -32.45
C MET A 1 29.62 32.54 -32.03
N SER A 2 30.38 32.08 -31.03
CA SER A 2 30.52 30.65 -30.71
C SER A 2 29.27 29.94 -30.17
N ILE A 3 28.44 30.61 -29.36
CA ILE A 3 27.21 30.03 -28.79
C ILE A 3 26.18 29.66 -29.87
N MET A 4 26.16 30.38 -30.99
CA MET A 4 25.19 30.17 -32.06
C MET A 4 25.38 28.81 -32.76
N PHE A 5 26.60 28.27 -32.75
CA PHE A 5 26.93 26.98 -33.34
C PHE A 5 26.54 25.79 -32.43
N PHE A 6 26.60 25.98 -31.11
CA PHE A 6 26.23 24.95 -30.12
C PHE A 6 24.74 24.90 -29.81
N PHE A 7 24.01 25.99 -30.05
CA PHE A 7 22.58 26.11 -29.80
C PHE A 7 21.74 24.93 -30.37
N PRO A 8 21.84 24.55 -31.66
CA PRO A 8 21.03 23.45 -32.19
C PRO A 8 21.36 22.10 -31.54
N VAL A 9 22.63 21.86 -31.20
CA VAL A 9 23.06 20.62 -30.54
C VAL A 9 22.47 20.53 -29.13
N ILE A 10 22.46 21.63 -28.38
CA ILE A 10 21.87 21.72 -27.05
C ILE A 10 20.35 21.51 -27.11
N VAL A 11 19.67 22.08 -28.11
CA VAL A 11 18.23 21.92 -28.28
C VAL A 11 17.86 20.47 -28.57
N ILE A 12 18.60 19.79 -29.45
CA ILE A 12 18.37 18.36 -29.74
C ILE A 12 18.65 17.51 -28.50
N PHE A 13 19.73 17.80 -27.78
CA PHE A 13 20.05 17.10 -26.53
C PHE A 13 18.93 17.25 -25.50
N MET A 14 18.44 18.47 -25.27
CA MET A 14 17.33 18.74 -24.36
C MET A 14 16.03 18.08 -24.81
N ALA A 15 15.75 18.07 -26.11
CA ALA A 15 14.57 17.43 -26.69
C ALA A 15 14.57 15.90 -26.52
N VAL A 16 15.73 15.26 -26.31
CA VAL A 16 15.82 13.82 -26.05
C VAL A 16 15.92 13.52 -24.56
N VAL A 17 16.76 14.25 -23.83
CA VAL A 17 17.04 13.99 -22.42
C VAL A 17 15.85 14.34 -21.54
N LEU A 18 15.13 15.44 -21.81
CA LEU A 18 13.95 15.81 -21.01
C LEU A 18 12.85 14.75 -21.09
N PRO A 19 12.41 14.27 -22.28
CA PRO A 19 11.41 13.22 -22.36
C PRO A 19 11.86 11.91 -21.70
N VAL A 20 13.12 11.49 -21.91
CA VAL A 20 13.65 10.27 -21.27
C VAL A 20 13.63 10.38 -19.75
N TRP A 21 14.02 11.54 -19.21
CA TRP A 21 13.99 11.79 -17.77
C TRP A 21 12.57 11.80 -17.22
N ILE A 22 11.63 12.45 -17.91
CA ILE A 22 10.20 12.45 -17.57
C ILE A 22 9.69 11.01 -17.51
N ILE A 23 9.92 10.22 -18.56
CA ILE A 23 9.50 8.81 -18.60
C ILE A 23 10.11 8.04 -17.43
N ALA A 24 11.42 8.16 -17.20
CA ALA A 24 12.10 7.49 -16.09
C ALA A 24 11.53 7.91 -14.71
N HIS A 25 11.24 9.20 -14.51
CA HIS A 25 10.67 9.72 -13.26
C HIS A 25 9.28 9.13 -12.99
N TYR A 26 8.40 9.14 -13.98
CA TYR A 26 7.04 8.62 -13.84
C TYR A 26 7.00 7.09 -13.77
N MET A 27 7.86 6.39 -14.51
CA MET A 27 8.01 4.93 -14.39
C MET A 27 8.46 4.53 -12.97
N THR A 28 9.41 5.26 -12.40
CA THR A 28 9.90 4.99 -11.03
C THR A 28 8.78 5.21 -10.00
N LYS A 29 8.02 6.32 -10.11
CA LYS A 29 6.83 6.54 -9.26
C LYS A 29 5.80 5.42 -9.42
N TRP A 30 5.52 4.98 -10.65
CA TRP A 30 4.51 3.96 -10.89
C TRP A 30 4.91 2.59 -10.33
N ARG A 31 6.19 2.22 -10.42
CA ARG A 31 6.71 0.97 -9.86
C ARG A 31 6.63 0.96 -8.33
N THR A 32 6.91 2.09 -7.68
CA THR A 32 6.76 2.23 -6.22
C THR A 32 5.30 2.06 -5.80
N VAL A 33 4.35 2.69 -6.52
CA VAL A 33 2.90 2.55 -6.23
C VAL A 33 2.41 1.11 -6.39
N ARG A 34 2.84 0.40 -7.45
CA ARG A 34 2.50 -1.03 -7.62
C ARG A 34 3.03 -1.92 -6.49
N THR A 35 4.19 -1.58 -5.93
CA THR A 35 4.81 -2.37 -4.85
C THR A 35 4.06 -2.18 -3.53
N LEU A 36 3.59 -0.96 -3.25
CA LEU A 36 2.75 -0.65 -2.09
C LEU A 36 1.43 -1.42 -2.10
N SER A 37 0.74 -1.47 -3.25
CA SER A 37 -0.53 -2.21 -3.41
C SER A 37 -0.42 -3.68 -2.99
N SER A 38 0.65 -4.38 -3.38
CA SER A 38 0.84 -5.78 -2.96
C SER A 38 1.11 -5.95 -1.46
N SER A 39 1.70 -4.95 -0.80
CA SER A 39 1.92 -4.95 0.65
C SER A 39 0.65 -4.61 1.41
N GLU A 40 -0.18 -3.72 0.87
CA GLU A 40 -1.48 -3.34 1.43
C GLU A 40 -2.44 -4.53 1.41
N GLU A 41 -2.50 -5.29 0.31
CA GLU A 41 -3.28 -6.52 0.22
C GLU A 41 -2.86 -7.55 1.29
N LYS A 42 -1.56 -7.72 1.51
CA LYS A 42 -1.03 -8.61 2.57
C LYS A 42 -1.40 -8.10 3.96
N MET A 43 -1.31 -6.80 4.19
CA MET A 43 -1.68 -6.18 5.47
C MET A 43 -3.18 -6.39 5.76
N LEU A 44 -4.05 -6.12 4.77
CA LEU A 44 -5.49 -6.33 4.89
C LEU A 44 -5.82 -7.80 5.15
N THR A 45 -5.16 -8.72 4.46
CA THR A 45 -5.31 -10.16 4.69
C THR A 45 -4.91 -10.54 6.13
N GLY A 46 -3.82 -9.97 6.65
CA GLY A 46 -3.38 -10.20 8.03
C GLY A 46 -4.34 -9.65 9.08
N LEU A 47 -4.93 -8.47 8.82
CA LEU A 47 -5.97 -7.89 9.69
C LEU A 47 -7.23 -8.76 9.69
N TRP A 48 -7.64 -9.26 8.53
CA TRP A 48 -8.77 -10.16 8.39
C TRP A 48 -8.57 -11.46 9.17
N ASP A 49 -7.42 -12.13 8.99
CA ASP A 49 -7.08 -13.36 9.74
C ASP A 49 -7.08 -13.12 11.26
N SER A 50 -6.58 -11.98 11.69
CA SER A 50 -6.57 -11.60 13.11
C SER A 50 -7.99 -11.36 13.65
N ALA A 51 -8.86 -10.72 12.87
CA ALA A 51 -10.26 -10.51 13.23
C ALA A 51 -11.01 -11.85 13.38
N VAL A 52 -10.84 -12.76 12.42
CA VAL A 52 -11.45 -14.11 12.47
C VAL A 52 -10.99 -14.91 13.69
N LYS A 53 -9.68 -14.83 14.03
CA LYS A 53 -9.15 -15.46 15.24
C LYS A 53 -9.74 -14.85 16.51
N MET A 54 -9.89 -13.54 16.59
CA MET A 54 -10.55 -12.87 17.72
C MET A 54 -12.00 -13.31 17.86
N GLU A 55 -12.76 -13.33 16.77
CA GLU A 55 -14.17 -13.76 16.78
C GLU A 55 -14.31 -15.19 17.33
N THR A 56 -13.44 -16.10 16.87
CA THR A 56 -13.44 -17.49 17.36
C THR A 56 -13.14 -17.56 18.86
N ARG A 57 -12.21 -16.74 19.35
CA ARG A 57 -11.89 -16.65 20.77
C ARG A 57 -13.04 -16.06 21.58
N ILE A 58 -13.70 -15.03 21.07
CA ILE A 58 -14.87 -14.42 21.71
C ILE A 58 -15.98 -15.47 21.84
N LYS A 59 -16.31 -16.18 20.77
CA LYS A 59 -17.30 -17.28 20.82
C LYS A 59 -16.97 -18.35 21.85
N ASN A 60 -15.68 -18.70 21.96
CA ASN A 60 -15.23 -19.65 22.98
C ASN A 60 -15.37 -19.08 24.40
N LEU A 61 -15.04 -17.80 24.61
CA LEU A 61 -15.21 -17.13 25.89
C LEU A 61 -16.69 -16.99 26.26
N GLU A 62 -17.55 -16.63 25.31
CA GLU A 62 -19.00 -16.59 25.48
C GLU A 62 -19.52 -17.96 25.90
N ARG A 63 -19.09 -19.05 25.25
CA ARG A 63 -19.47 -20.41 25.62
C ARG A 63 -19.05 -20.80 27.04
N ILE A 64 -17.85 -20.39 27.46
CA ILE A 64 -17.37 -20.63 28.83
C ILE A 64 -18.17 -19.80 29.81
N LEU A 65 -18.42 -18.53 29.49
CA LEU A 65 -19.14 -17.61 30.35
C LEU A 65 -20.62 -17.99 30.52
N ASP A 66 -21.25 -18.49 29.45
CA ASP A 66 -22.60 -19.07 29.48
C ASP A 66 -22.66 -20.33 30.38
N ALA A 67 -21.56 -21.07 30.51
CA ALA A 67 -21.48 -22.26 31.38
C ALA A 67 -21.18 -21.92 32.86
N GLU A 68 -20.29 -20.96 33.10
CA GLU A 68 -19.81 -20.60 34.45
C GLU A 68 -20.68 -19.53 35.14
N ALA A 69 -21.34 -18.66 34.37
CA ALA A 69 -22.12 -17.55 34.90
C ALA A 69 -23.36 -17.27 34.02
N PRO A 70 -24.36 -18.17 33.96
CA PRO A 70 -25.48 -18.11 33.00
C PRO A 70 -26.24 -16.77 32.94
N ASP A 71 -26.29 -16.01 34.03
CA ASP A 71 -26.99 -14.71 34.11
C ASP A 71 -26.09 -13.50 33.76
N TRP A 72 -24.87 -13.71 33.26
CA TRP A 72 -23.91 -12.64 32.98
C TRP A 72 -24.43 -11.60 31.98
N ARG A 73 -25.31 -12.02 31.06
CA ARG A 73 -25.93 -11.16 30.04
C ARG A 73 -26.95 -10.19 30.63
N GLU A 74 -27.48 -10.47 31.82
CA GLU A 74 -28.45 -9.59 32.50
C GLU A 74 -27.77 -8.42 33.23
N LYS A 75 -26.44 -8.46 33.38
CA LYS A 75 -25.64 -7.39 34.03
C LYS A 75 -25.13 -6.32 33.05
N ILE A 76 -25.51 -6.39 31.77
CA ILE A 76 -25.14 -5.42 30.72
C ILE A 76 -26.20 -4.31 30.63
#